data_AF-A0A4R7DXK7-F1
#
_entry.id   AF-A0A4R7DXK7-F1
#
_cell.length_a   1.000
_cell.length_b   1.000
_cell.length_c   1.000
_cell.angle_alpha   90.00
_cell.angle_beta   90.00
_cell.angle_gamma   90.00
#
_symmetry.space_group_name_H-M   'P 1'
#
loop_
_entity.id
_entity.type
_entity.pdbx_description
1 polymer ?
#
loop_
_entity_poly.entity_id
_entity_poly.type
_entity_poly.pdbx_seq_one_letter_code
_entity_poly.pdbx_strand_id
1 'polypeptide(L)'
;LAEIILKADKIKELLRESEKVKEAYKEKYIKAHNKYHSKYQSFLEQVKDLAEYKTLSELEEIKKIEISTTLDQKMKNIKENYYPHCVRLETDNLDQKPIHACGYILGHSFNEISLDKVREQLMAGIKEYIEKLKGKRFIEQINIYLEKQPESKLGQLKNIEVYQQEKILDAVDQDFVLAVNQALDSAYPVEVKLSEIADLYRGTIASDQIDEKTNEVKELLLKKINSELERNQELDYDRIVLSIKDE
;
A
#
# COMPACT_ATOMS: atom_id res chain seq x y z
N LEU A 1 66.05 -0.49 32.45
CA LEU A 1 65.02 0.01 33.39
C LEU A 1 65.05 1.53 33.56
N ALA A 2 66.21 2.18 33.68
CA ALA A 2 66.31 3.64 33.85
C ALA A 2 65.92 4.50 32.61
N GLU A 3 66.04 3.99 31.38
CA GLU A 3 65.59 4.72 30.17
C GLU A 3 64.06 4.78 29.99
N ILE A 4 63.31 3.91 30.66
CA ILE A 4 61.84 3.96 30.66
C ILE A 4 61.35 5.07 31.61
N ILE A 5 62.12 5.36 32.67
CA ILE A 5 61.77 6.36 33.69
C ILE A 5 61.92 7.79 33.16
N LEU A 6 62.92 8.07 32.30
CA LEU A 6 63.08 9.38 31.62
C LEU A 6 62.06 9.63 30.49
N LYS A 7 61.31 8.61 30.06
CA LYS A 7 60.25 8.71 29.05
C LYS A 7 58.85 8.78 29.68
N ALA A 8 58.72 8.68 31.00
CA ALA A 8 57.43 8.69 31.69
C ALA A 8 56.64 10.00 31.45
N ASP A 9 57.32 11.15 31.44
CA ASP A 9 56.65 12.44 31.17
C ASP A 9 56.24 12.58 29.71
N LYS A 10 57.05 12.06 28.77
CA LYS A 10 56.68 11.97 27.35
C LYS A 10 55.49 11.04 27.11
N ILE A 11 55.42 9.93 27.85
CA ILE A 11 54.27 9.01 27.80
C ILE A 11 53.02 9.67 28.39
N LYS A 12 53.12 10.38 29.51
CA LYS A 12 52.01 11.15 30.09
C LYS A 12 51.49 12.23 29.15
N GLU A 13 52.39 12.93 28.46
CA GLU A 13 52.05 13.94 27.45
C GLU A 13 51.31 13.32 26.27
N LEU A 14 51.84 12.22 25.71
CA LEU A 14 51.20 11.49 24.62
C LEU A 14 49.83 10.93 25.01
N LEU A 15 49.66 10.43 26.24
CA LEU A 15 48.36 9.99 26.75
C LEU A 15 47.36 11.15 26.84
N ARG A 16 47.81 12.33 27.31
CA ARG A 16 46.96 13.54 27.35
C ARG A 16 46.57 14.02 25.96
N GLU A 17 47.50 14.01 25.01
CA GLU A 17 47.20 14.36 23.61
C GLU A 17 46.24 13.35 22.98
N SER A 18 46.45 12.05 23.19
CA SER A 18 45.54 11.01 22.71
C SER A 18 44.13 11.18 23.28
N GLU A 19 43.99 11.54 24.55
CA GLU A 19 42.68 11.77 25.16
C GLU A 19 41.99 13.00 24.54
N LYS A 20 42.75 14.08 24.30
CA LYS A 20 42.22 15.26 23.59
C LYS A 20 41.73 14.90 22.19
N VAL A 21 42.48 14.07 21.46
CA VAL A 21 42.08 13.60 20.12
C VAL A 21 40.83 12.73 20.20
N LYS A 22 40.74 11.83 21.19
CA LYS A 22 39.57 10.98 21.42
C LYS A 22 38.31 11.81 21.70
N GLU A 23 38.39 12.78 22.61
CA GLU A 23 37.26 13.63 22.94
C GLU A 23 36.84 14.52 21.76
N ALA A 24 37.79 15.15 21.07
CA ALA A 24 37.49 15.93 19.88
C ALA A 24 36.85 15.09 18.76
N TYR A 25 37.29 13.83 18.61
CA TYR A 25 36.68 12.88 17.68
C TYR A 25 35.24 12.54 18.10
N LYS A 26 35.00 12.20 19.37
CA LYS A 26 33.66 11.87 19.89
C LYS A 26 32.68 13.01 19.65
N GLU A 27 33.04 14.23 20.04
CA GLU A 27 32.20 15.41 19.84
C GLU A 27 31.82 15.60 18.37
N LYS A 28 32.81 15.48 17.47
CA LYS A 28 32.61 15.62 16.04
C LYS A 28 31.73 14.50 15.48
N TYR A 29 31.95 13.25 15.92
CA TYR A 29 31.16 12.10 15.51
C TYR A 29 29.71 12.22 15.98
N ILE A 30 29.46 12.47 17.26
CA ILE A 30 28.12 12.61 17.84
C ILE A 30 27.33 13.71 17.12
N LYS A 31 27.96 14.87 16.91
CA LYS A 31 27.33 15.99 16.22
C LYS A 31 26.94 15.63 14.77
N ALA A 32 27.83 14.97 14.04
CA ALA A 32 27.60 14.60 12.65
C ALA A 32 26.55 13.47 12.53
N HIS A 33 26.65 12.46 13.39
CA HIS A 33 25.69 11.37 13.54
C HIS A 33 24.28 11.88 13.82
N ASN A 34 24.12 12.67 14.90
CA ASN A 34 22.82 13.19 15.30
C ASN A 34 22.22 14.09 14.24
N LYS A 35 23.06 14.90 13.55
CA LYS A 35 22.61 15.72 12.42
C LYS A 35 22.13 14.87 11.25
N TYR A 36 22.82 13.77 10.92
CA TYR A 36 22.39 12.84 9.87
C TYR A 36 21.02 12.24 10.21
N HIS A 37 20.88 11.64 11.39
CA HIS A 37 19.65 10.94 11.78
C HIS A 37 18.47 11.89 11.99
N SER A 38 18.71 13.12 12.48
CA SER A 38 17.67 14.16 12.57
C SER A 38 17.15 14.56 11.20
N LYS A 39 18.03 14.74 10.20
CA LYS A 39 17.61 15.02 8.83
C LYS A 39 16.83 13.86 8.21
N TYR A 40 17.32 12.63 8.41
CA TYR A 40 16.64 11.44 7.92
C TYR A 40 15.25 11.28 8.53
N GLN A 41 15.11 11.50 9.83
CA GLN A 41 13.82 11.46 10.50
C GLN A 41 12.86 12.53 9.96
N SER A 42 13.33 13.78 9.82
CA SER A 42 12.52 14.86 9.27
C SER A 42 12.06 14.57 7.83
N PHE A 43 12.92 13.96 7.01
CA PHE A 43 12.53 13.50 5.67
C PHE A 43 11.45 12.43 5.71
N LEU A 44 11.56 11.42 6.60
CA LEU A 44 10.52 10.41 6.73
C LEU A 44 9.17 10.98 7.21
N GLU A 45 9.20 12.01 8.06
CA GLU A 45 8.00 12.76 8.47
C GLU A 45 7.39 13.50 7.27
N GLN A 46 8.20 14.19 6.47
CA GLN A 46 7.73 14.84 5.24
C GLN A 46 7.09 13.86 4.24
N VAL A 47 7.66 12.66 4.10
CA VAL A 47 7.08 11.60 3.25
C VAL A 47 5.70 11.16 3.76
N LYS A 48 5.53 11.02 5.08
CA LYS A 48 4.24 10.64 5.69
C LYS A 48 3.18 11.74 5.59
N ASP A 49 3.62 12.99 5.52
CA ASP A 49 2.73 14.13 5.39
C ASP A 49 2.18 14.33 3.98
N LEU A 50 2.77 13.68 2.96
CA LEU A 50 2.29 13.67 1.59
C LEU A 50 0.85 13.15 1.49
N ALA A 51 0.03 13.80 0.64
CA ALA A 51 -1.33 13.35 0.38
C ALA A 51 -1.33 11.94 -0.21
N GLU A 52 -0.40 11.67 -1.12
CA GLU A 52 -0.22 10.37 -1.77
C GLU A 52 0.09 9.25 -0.77
N TYR A 53 0.82 9.57 0.31
CA TYR A 53 1.11 8.59 1.35
C TYR A 53 -0.17 8.19 2.09
N LYS A 54 -0.98 9.19 2.48
CA LYS A 54 -2.24 8.99 3.20
C LYS A 54 -3.25 8.26 2.33
N THR A 55 -3.45 8.70 1.10
CA THR A 55 -4.37 8.06 0.14
C THR A 55 -3.99 6.61 -0.15
N LEU A 56 -2.70 6.31 -0.37
CA LEU A 56 -2.28 4.92 -0.57
C LEU A 56 -2.50 4.08 0.70
N SER A 57 -2.20 4.62 1.87
CA SER A 57 -2.45 3.95 3.15
C SER A 57 -3.92 3.61 3.36
N GLU A 58 -4.83 4.50 2.98
CA GLU A 58 -6.27 4.25 3.06
C GLU A 58 -6.71 3.17 2.06
N LEU A 59 -6.25 3.24 0.81
CA LEU A 59 -6.58 2.24 -0.21
C LEU A 59 -6.10 0.82 0.16
N GLU A 60 -5.00 0.69 0.89
CA GLU A 60 -4.52 -0.59 1.41
C GLU A 60 -5.46 -1.26 2.43
N GLU A 61 -6.44 -0.54 2.96
CA GLU A 61 -7.50 -1.11 3.80
C GLU A 61 -8.58 -1.85 2.97
N ILE A 62 -8.51 -1.79 1.63
CA ILE A 62 -9.40 -2.57 0.74
C ILE A 62 -8.94 -4.03 0.71
N LYS A 63 -9.65 -4.90 1.43
CA LYS A 63 -9.22 -6.28 1.70
C LYS A 63 -9.14 -7.18 0.46
N LYS A 64 -9.99 -6.94 -0.53
CA LYS A 64 -10.18 -7.82 -1.70
C LYS A 64 -9.30 -7.46 -2.89
N ILE A 65 -8.47 -6.41 -2.78
CA ILE A 65 -7.62 -5.94 -3.87
C ILE A 65 -6.17 -6.01 -3.44
N GLU A 66 -5.44 -6.93 -4.05
CA GLU A 66 -3.99 -6.99 -3.94
C GLU A 66 -3.36 -6.06 -4.98
N ILE A 67 -2.33 -5.32 -4.60
CA ILE A 67 -1.51 -4.52 -5.53
C ILE A 67 -0.04 -4.94 -5.48
N SER A 68 0.66 -4.72 -6.58
CA SER A 68 2.10 -4.97 -6.68
C SER A 68 2.94 -3.89 -6.00
N THR A 69 2.36 -2.70 -5.79
CA THR A 69 3.08 -1.47 -5.48
C THR A 69 2.73 -0.94 -4.09
N THR A 70 2.92 -1.75 -3.04
CA THR A 70 2.46 -1.40 -1.68
C THR A 70 3.29 -0.29 -1.02
N LEU A 71 2.66 0.42 -0.08
CA LEU A 71 3.27 1.42 0.78
C LEU A 71 4.47 0.85 1.53
N ASP A 72 4.33 -0.34 2.09
CA ASP A 72 5.41 -1.04 2.79
C ASP A 72 6.62 -1.29 1.89
N GLN A 73 6.41 -1.74 0.66
CA GLN A 73 7.50 -1.94 -0.30
C GLN A 73 8.17 -0.61 -0.67
N LYS A 74 7.39 0.45 -0.89
CA LYS A 74 7.95 1.79 -1.17
C LYS A 74 8.75 2.33 0.00
N MET A 75 8.22 2.23 1.21
CA MET A 75 8.91 2.68 2.41
C MET A 75 10.15 1.85 2.70
N LYS A 76 10.13 0.54 2.43
CA LYS A 76 11.32 -0.31 2.52
C LYS A 76 12.41 0.17 1.55
N ASN A 77 12.08 0.37 0.28
CA ASN A 77 13.03 0.86 -0.73
C ASN A 77 13.62 2.24 -0.36
N ILE A 78 12.80 3.14 0.18
CA ILE A 78 13.29 4.45 0.67
C ILE A 78 14.29 4.24 1.81
N LYS A 79 13.94 3.41 2.81
CA LYS A 79 14.76 3.18 3.99
C LYS A 79 16.08 2.45 3.68
N GLU A 80 16.09 1.55 2.70
CA GLU A 80 17.29 0.78 2.31
C GLU A 80 18.42 1.66 1.75
N ASN A 81 18.12 2.87 1.28
CA ASN A 81 19.11 3.82 0.79
C ASN A 81 19.84 4.58 1.93
N TYR A 82 19.42 4.39 3.17
CA TYR A 82 19.88 5.18 4.32
C TYR A 82 20.36 4.30 5.48
N TYR A 83 21.14 4.89 6.39
CA TYR A 83 21.51 4.19 7.62
C TYR A 83 20.25 3.87 8.44
N PRO A 84 20.23 2.72 9.16
CA PRO A 84 19.13 2.36 10.04
C PRO A 84 18.76 3.51 10.99
N HIS A 85 17.48 3.60 11.34
CA HIS A 85 17.05 4.56 12.36
C HIS A 85 17.86 4.33 13.64
N CYS A 86 18.26 5.42 14.29
CA CYS A 86 19.21 5.39 15.37
C CYS A 86 18.81 6.36 16.48
N VAL A 87 19.16 6.00 17.72
CA VAL A 87 19.03 6.87 18.88
C VAL A 87 19.95 8.07 18.78
N ARG A 88 19.55 9.17 19.41
CA ARG A 88 20.41 10.34 19.60
C ARG A 88 21.57 9.95 20.53
N LEU A 89 22.79 10.23 20.11
CA LEU A 89 23.99 9.95 20.90
C LEU A 89 24.35 11.12 21.81
N GLU A 90 24.90 10.77 22.96
CA GLU A 90 25.51 11.60 23.98
C GLU A 90 26.99 11.20 24.16
N THR A 91 27.76 11.99 24.91
CA THR A 91 29.22 11.85 25.07
C THR A 91 29.65 10.45 25.52
N ASP A 92 28.87 9.86 26.41
CA ASP A 92 29.22 8.62 27.11
C ASP A 92 28.95 7.38 26.23
N ASN A 93 28.19 7.54 25.13
CA ASN A 93 27.84 6.42 24.24
C ASN A 93 29.03 5.89 23.41
N LEU A 94 30.17 6.60 23.41
CA LEU A 94 31.36 6.25 22.60
C LEU A 94 32.60 5.94 23.44
N ASP A 95 32.44 5.68 24.74
CA ASP A 95 33.58 5.43 25.63
C ASP A 95 34.32 4.12 25.33
N GLN A 96 33.58 3.10 24.90
CA GLN A 96 34.12 1.76 24.61
C GLN A 96 34.39 1.52 23.13
N LYS A 97 33.65 2.19 22.22
CA LYS A 97 33.80 2.04 20.78
C LYS A 97 33.71 3.41 20.10
N PRO A 98 34.57 3.70 19.12
CA PRO A 98 34.58 5.00 18.43
C PRO A 98 33.40 5.18 17.47
N ILE A 99 32.67 4.12 17.12
CA ILE A 99 31.58 4.14 16.15
C ILE A 99 30.35 3.48 16.75
N HIS A 100 29.18 4.08 16.51
CA HIS A 100 27.91 3.54 16.97
C HIS A 100 27.44 2.35 16.11
N ALA A 101 26.63 1.46 16.68
CA ALA A 101 26.17 0.24 16.04
C ALA A 101 25.29 0.46 14.79
N CYS A 102 24.75 1.67 14.59
CA CYS A 102 23.99 2.02 13.38
C CYS A 102 24.86 2.08 12.10
N GLY A 103 26.19 2.03 12.23
CA GLY A 103 27.11 2.00 11.08
C GLY A 103 27.38 3.36 10.43
N TYR A 104 26.94 4.48 11.04
CA TYR A 104 27.26 5.82 10.55
C TYR A 104 28.78 6.07 10.57
N ILE A 105 29.31 6.62 9.48
CA ILE A 105 30.72 6.96 9.32
C ILE A 105 30.86 8.48 9.20
N LEU A 106 31.83 9.04 9.92
CA LEU A 106 32.09 10.49 9.90
C LEU A 106 32.42 10.96 8.47
N GLY A 107 31.75 12.03 8.04
CA GLY A 107 31.89 12.57 6.67
C GLY A 107 30.74 12.16 5.74
N HIS A 108 29.94 11.15 6.10
CA HIS A 108 28.70 10.87 5.40
C HIS A 108 27.67 11.97 5.67
N SER A 109 27.01 12.40 4.59
CA SER A 109 25.91 13.34 4.62
C SER A 109 24.62 12.67 4.17
N PHE A 110 23.50 13.16 4.68
CA PHE A 110 22.19 12.71 4.25
C PHE A 110 21.87 13.35 2.90
N ASN A 111 21.78 12.52 1.87
CA ASN A 111 21.41 12.92 0.51
C ASN A 111 19.96 12.50 0.26
N GLU A 112 19.07 13.48 0.33
CA GLU A 112 17.64 13.27 0.21
C GLU A 112 17.25 12.87 -1.23
N ILE A 113 16.40 11.85 -1.38
CA ILE A 113 15.70 11.61 -2.64
C ILE A 113 14.61 12.68 -2.76
N SER A 114 14.47 13.30 -3.94
CA SER A 114 13.43 14.30 -4.17
C SER A 114 12.04 13.80 -3.77
N LEU A 115 11.30 14.61 -3.02
CA LEU A 115 9.91 14.33 -2.68
C LEU A 115 9.03 14.14 -3.91
N ASP A 116 9.32 14.81 -5.04
CA ASP A 116 8.58 14.61 -6.29
C ASP A 116 8.71 13.17 -6.80
N LYS A 117 9.91 12.59 -6.69
CA LYS A 117 10.12 11.18 -7.05
C LYS A 117 9.39 10.24 -6.10
N VAL A 118 9.29 10.59 -4.82
CA VAL A 118 8.51 9.82 -3.84
C VAL A 118 7.01 9.90 -4.18
N ARG A 119 6.49 11.10 -4.48
CA ARG A 119 5.09 11.30 -4.92
C ARG A 119 4.77 10.45 -6.14
N GLU A 120 5.61 10.48 -7.18
CA GLU A 120 5.42 9.67 -8.38
C GLU A 120 5.35 8.16 -8.06
N GLN A 121 6.19 7.69 -7.15
CA GLN A 121 6.21 6.28 -6.74
C GLN A 121 4.97 5.87 -5.95
N LEU A 122 4.46 6.76 -5.07
CA LEU A 122 3.23 6.53 -4.30
C LEU A 122 2.00 6.58 -5.23
N MET A 123 1.96 7.56 -6.14
CA MET A 123 0.90 7.67 -7.14
C MET A 123 0.81 6.45 -8.05
N ALA A 124 1.93 5.77 -8.34
CA ALA A 124 1.87 4.53 -9.11
C ALA A 124 1.03 3.44 -8.42
N GLY A 125 1.15 3.30 -7.09
CA GLY A 125 0.33 2.34 -6.32
C GLY A 125 -1.14 2.76 -6.25
N ILE A 126 -1.41 4.05 -6.07
CA ILE A 126 -2.77 4.60 -6.08
C ILE A 126 -3.44 4.34 -7.45
N LYS A 127 -2.73 4.60 -8.55
CA LYS A 127 -3.23 4.36 -9.90
C LYS A 127 -3.55 2.89 -10.14
N GLU A 128 -2.70 1.97 -9.64
CA GLU A 128 -2.94 0.53 -9.72
C GLU A 128 -4.26 0.13 -9.02
N TYR A 129 -4.56 0.71 -7.86
CA TYR A 129 -5.85 0.51 -7.17
C TYR A 129 -7.03 1.00 -8.01
N ILE A 130 -6.98 2.24 -8.52
CA ILE A 130 -8.06 2.82 -9.33
C ILE A 130 -8.29 2.00 -10.61
N GLU A 131 -7.22 1.57 -11.29
CA GLU A 131 -7.31 0.70 -12.46
C GLU A 131 -7.98 -0.64 -12.14
N LYS A 132 -7.60 -1.27 -11.02
CA LYS A 132 -8.22 -2.53 -10.58
C LYS A 132 -9.70 -2.33 -10.27
N LEU A 133 -10.06 -1.29 -9.53
CA LEU A 133 -11.45 -0.97 -9.20
C LEU A 133 -12.31 -0.71 -10.45
N LYS A 134 -11.77 -0.03 -11.46
CA LYS A 134 -12.43 0.17 -12.76
C LYS A 134 -12.40 -1.09 -13.65
N GLY A 135 -11.65 -2.11 -13.26
CA GLY A 135 -11.53 -3.36 -14.00
C GLY A 135 -12.78 -4.23 -13.96
N LYS A 136 -12.93 -5.09 -14.98
CA LYS A 136 -14.11 -5.97 -15.16
C LYS A 136 -14.48 -6.77 -13.90
N ARG A 137 -13.47 -7.20 -13.13
CA ARG A 137 -13.66 -8.01 -11.92
C ARG A 137 -14.48 -7.31 -10.83
N PHE A 138 -14.30 -6.00 -10.66
CA PHE A 138 -14.85 -5.26 -9.52
C PHE A 138 -15.92 -4.25 -9.91
N ILE A 139 -15.85 -3.70 -11.13
CA ILE A 139 -16.77 -2.64 -11.57
C ILE A 139 -18.25 -3.07 -11.53
N GLU A 140 -18.53 -4.34 -11.76
CA GLU A 140 -19.88 -4.90 -11.72
C GLU A 140 -20.45 -4.93 -10.29
N GLN A 141 -19.65 -5.38 -9.32
CA GLN A 141 -20.02 -5.35 -7.89
C GLN A 141 -20.25 -3.91 -7.42
N ILE A 142 -19.39 -2.98 -7.87
CA ILE A 142 -19.52 -1.56 -7.58
C ILE A 142 -20.81 -0.98 -8.18
N ASN A 143 -21.15 -1.34 -9.42
CA ASN A 143 -22.39 -0.88 -10.05
C ASN A 143 -23.63 -1.39 -9.32
N ILE A 144 -23.67 -2.67 -8.95
CA ILE A 144 -24.78 -3.27 -8.18
C ILE A 144 -24.95 -2.56 -6.83
N TYR A 145 -23.84 -2.24 -6.16
CA TYR A 145 -23.88 -1.46 -4.93
C TYR A 145 -24.44 -0.04 -5.15
N LEU A 146 -23.99 0.65 -6.20
CA LEU A 146 -24.43 2.00 -6.53
C LEU A 146 -25.90 2.08 -6.97
N GLU A 147 -26.47 1.01 -7.53
CA GLU A 147 -27.92 0.93 -7.78
C GLU A 147 -28.74 1.01 -6.48
N LYS A 148 -28.21 0.45 -5.39
CA LYS A 148 -28.83 0.49 -4.05
C LYS A 148 -28.47 1.75 -3.28
N GLN A 149 -27.28 2.32 -3.53
CA GLN A 149 -26.74 3.51 -2.87
C GLN A 149 -26.22 4.55 -3.88
N PRO A 150 -27.11 5.24 -4.61
CA PRO A 150 -26.72 6.14 -5.70
C PRO A 150 -25.95 7.38 -5.23
N GLU A 151 -26.17 7.82 -3.99
CA GLU A 151 -25.52 8.99 -3.38
C GLU A 151 -24.14 8.68 -2.77
N SER A 152 -23.66 7.44 -2.88
CA SER A 152 -22.36 7.05 -2.34
C SER A 152 -21.22 7.79 -3.06
N LYS A 153 -20.20 8.22 -2.29
CA LYS A 153 -18.96 8.79 -2.84
C LYS A 153 -18.27 7.88 -3.86
N LEU A 154 -18.49 6.57 -3.77
CA LEU A 154 -17.98 5.61 -4.75
C LEU A 154 -18.45 5.88 -6.18
N GLY A 155 -19.58 6.59 -6.36
CA GLY A 155 -20.04 7.06 -7.67
C GLY A 155 -19.02 7.95 -8.38
N GLN A 156 -18.15 8.64 -7.65
CA GLN A 156 -17.07 9.47 -8.20
C GLN A 156 -16.05 8.64 -8.99
N LEU A 157 -15.89 7.34 -8.69
CA LEU A 157 -14.97 6.45 -9.41
C LEU A 157 -15.22 6.42 -10.93
N LYS A 158 -16.48 6.56 -11.36
CA LYS A 158 -16.86 6.61 -12.79
C LYS A 158 -16.31 7.83 -13.50
N ASN A 159 -16.09 8.93 -12.78
CA ASN A 159 -15.67 10.23 -13.32
C ASN A 159 -14.18 10.53 -13.12
N ILE A 160 -13.45 9.61 -12.48
CA ILE A 160 -12.03 9.73 -12.20
C ILE A 160 -11.26 8.97 -13.27
N GLU A 161 -10.36 9.65 -13.95
CA GLU A 161 -9.38 9.02 -14.81
C GLU A 161 -8.03 8.85 -14.11
N VAL A 162 -7.32 7.77 -14.46
CA VAL A 162 -6.07 7.35 -13.78
C VAL A 162 -4.96 8.41 -13.88
N TYR A 163 -5.01 9.28 -14.89
CA TYR A 163 -4.06 10.37 -15.07
C TYR A 163 -4.43 11.65 -14.29
N GLN A 164 -5.63 11.75 -13.71
CA GLN A 164 -6.12 12.93 -12.98
C GLN A 164 -5.74 12.86 -11.49
N GLN A 165 -4.46 13.06 -11.19
CA GLN A 165 -3.90 12.85 -9.85
C GLN A 165 -4.65 13.63 -8.75
N GLU A 166 -4.85 14.94 -8.94
CA GLU A 166 -5.55 15.78 -7.95
C GLU A 166 -6.97 15.26 -7.66
N LYS A 167 -7.73 14.90 -8.70
CA LYS A 167 -9.08 14.35 -8.52
C LYS A 167 -9.09 13.03 -7.76
N ILE A 168 -8.07 12.18 -7.96
CA ILE A 168 -7.96 10.93 -7.20
C ILE A 168 -7.72 11.24 -5.73
N LEU A 169 -6.77 12.13 -5.44
CA LEU A 169 -6.40 12.51 -4.07
C LEU A 169 -7.56 13.20 -3.33
N ASP A 170 -8.39 13.97 -4.03
CA ASP A 170 -9.56 14.63 -3.45
C ASP A 170 -10.75 13.67 -3.21
N ALA A 171 -10.86 12.62 -4.02
CA ALA A 171 -12.00 11.69 -3.99
C ALA A 171 -11.80 10.50 -3.05
N VAL A 172 -10.56 10.08 -2.85
CA VAL A 172 -10.24 8.92 -2.03
C VAL A 172 -10.01 9.37 -0.59
N ASP A 173 -10.99 9.04 0.23
CA ASP A 173 -10.95 9.16 1.68
C ASP A 173 -11.41 7.84 2.34
N GLN A 174 -11.45 7.81 3.68
CA GLN A 174 -11.96 6.65 4.42
C GLN A 174 -13.40 6.26 4.04
N ASP A 175 -14.29 7.22 3.76
CA ASP A 175 -15.68 6.92 3.36
C ASP A 175 -15.70 6.20 2.00
N PHE A 176 -14.87 6.64 1.07
CA PHE A 176 -14.68 5.98 -0.23
C PHE A 176 -14.22 4.53 -0.04
N VAL A 177 -13.19 4.30 0.79
CA VAL A 177 -12.65 2.96 1.06
C VAL A 177 -13.67 2.04 1.72
N LEU A 178 -14.45 2.55 2.67
CA LEU A 178 -15.55 1.82 3.29
C LEU A 178 -16.62 1.44 2.27
N ALA A 179 -17.02 2.38 1.40
CA ALA A 179 -17.98 2.11 0.33
C ALA A 179 -17.45 1.06 -0.67
N VAL A 180 -16.16 1.08 -1.00
CA VAL A 180 -15.54 0.03 -1.81
C VAL A 180 -15.66 -1.33 -1.14
N ASN A 181 -15.22 -1.46 0.12
CA ASN A 181 -15.28 -2.74 0.83
C ASN A 181 -16.73 -3.26 0.93
N GLN A 182 -17.69 -2.38 1.23
CA GLN A 182 -19.12 -2.73 1.21
C GLN A 182 -19.58 -3.19 -0.16
N ALA A 183 -19.20 -2.49 -1.22
CA ALA A 183 -19.57 -2.86 -2.58
C ALA A 183 -19.05 -4.26 -2.94
N LEU A 184 -17.78 -4.53 -2.64
CA LEU A 184 -17.13 -5.81 -2.91
C LEU A 184 -17.67 -6.95 -2.03
N ASP A 185 -18.30 -6.65 -0.90
CA ASP A 185 -18.96 -7.62 -0.02
C ASP A 185 -20.45 -7.80 -0.31
N SER A 186 -21.07 -6.84 -1.00
CA SER A 186 -22.52 -6.77 -1.18
C SER A 186 -23.10 -7.69 -2.25
N ALA A 187 -22.31 -8.02 -3.26
CA ALA A 187 -22.76 -8.81 -4.40
C ALA A 187 -21.62 -9.60 -5.01
N TYR A 188 -21.91 -10.83 -5.41
CA TYR A 188 -21.06 -11.68 -6.22
C TYR A 188 -21.76 -12.00 -7.54
N PRO A 189 -21.36 -11.33 -8.65
CA PRO A 189 -22.02 -11.51 -9.93
C PRO A 189 -21.67 -12.87 -10.54
N VAL A 190 -22.69 -13.65 -10.88
CA VAL A 190 -22.59 -14.87 -11.69
C VAL A 190 -23.01 -14.52 -13.10
N GLU A 191 -22.05 -14.57 -14.03
CA GLU A 191 -22.31 -14.25 -15.43
C GLU A 191 -23.16 -15.35 -16.11
N VAL A 192 -24.22 -14.90 -16.78
CA VAL A 192 -25.09 -15.74 -17.61
C VAL A 192 -25.21 -15.09 -18.97
N LYS A 193 -24.97 -15.86 -20.03
CA LYS A 193 -25.18 -15.37 -21.39
C LYS A 193 -26.66 -15.40 -21.72
N LEU A 194 -27.18 -14.33 -22.31
CA LEU A 194 -28.57 -14.29 -22.76
C LEU A 194 -28.82 -15.39 -23.81
N SER A 195 -27.84 -15.67 -24.67
CA SER A 195 -27.93 -16.75 -25.67
C SER A 195 -28.21 -18.11 -25.04
N GLU A 196 -27.62 -18.44 -23.89
CA GLU A 196 -27.87 -19.69 -23.17
C GLU A 196 -29.33 -19.79 -22.68
N ILE A 197 -29.92 -18.67 -22.28
CA ILE A 197 -31.34 -18.60 -21.89
C ILE A 197 -32.24 -18.64 -23.14
N ALA A 198 -31.90 -17.85 -24.16
CA ALA A 198 -32.67 -17.71 -25.38
C ALA A 198 -32.71 -19.02 -26.19
N ASP A 199 -31.64 -19.81 -26.17
CA ASP A 199 -31.58 -21.11 -26.84
C ASP A 199 -32.60 -22.11 -26.25
N LEU A 200 -32.93 -22.00 -24.96
CA LEU A 200 -33.98 -22.82 -24.33
C LEU A 200 -35.39 -22.44 -24.82
N TYR A 201 -35.57 -21.20 -25.25
CA TYR A 201 -36.81 -20.70 -25.83
C TYR A 201 -36.80 -20.71 -27.38
N ARG A 202 -35.83 -21.37 -28.01
CA ARG A 202 -35.69 -21.35 -29.46
C ARG A 202 -36.70 -22.27 -30.14
N GLY A 203 -37.39 -21.74 -31.15
CA GLY A 203 -38.31 -22.50 -32.01
C GLY A 203 -39.79 -22.26 -31.68
N THR A 204 -40.65 -23.17 -32.12
CA THR A 204 -42.09 -23.10 -31.84
C THR A 204 -42.38 -23.78 -30.51
N ILE A 205 -42.95 -23.04 -29.57
CA ILE A 205 -43.31 -23.53 -28.23
C ILE A 205 -44.83 -23.51 -28.12
N ALA A 206 -45.43 -24.66 -27.80
CA ALA A 206 -46.85 -24.72 -27.51
C ALA A 206 -47.13 -24.09 -26.13
N SER A 207 -48.32 -23.51 -25.95
CA SER A 207 -48.65 -22.77 -24.72
C SER A 207 -48.53 -23.62 -23.45
N ASP A 208 -48.76 -24.92 -23.54
CA ASP A 208 -48.66 -25.89 -22.45
C ASP A 208 -47.21 -26.29 -22.12
N GLN A 209 -46.24 -25.95 -22.98
CA GLN A 209 -44.81 -26.23 -22.78
C GLN A 209 -44.04 -25.05 -22.17
N ILE A 210 -44.68 -23.90 -21.97
CA ILE A 210 -44.02 -22.69 -21.44
C ILE A 210 -43.45 -22.93 -20.02
N ASP A 211 -44.22 -23.62 -19.17
CA ASP A 211 -43.80 -23.91 -17.79
C ASP A 211 -42.59 -24.86 -17.76
N GLU A 212 -42.56 -25.85 -18.68
CA GLU A 212 -41.42 -26.76 -18.84
C GLU A 212 -40.15 -25.99 -19.22
N LYS A 213 -40.23 -25.12 -20.23
CA LYS A 213 -39.10 -24.27 -20.64
C LYS A 213 -38.62 -23.33 -19.55
N THR A 214 -39.55 -22.78 -18.78
CA THR A 214 -39.21 -21.90 -17.65
C THR A 214 -38.51 -22.66 -16.52
N ASN A 215 -38.88 -23.92 -16.28
CA ASN A 215 -38.18 -24.78 -15.33
C ASN A 215 -36.77 -25.15 -15.81
N GLU A 216 -36.58 -25.47 -17.10
CA GLU A 216 -35.25 -25.71 -17.68
C GLU A 216 -34.30 -24.50 -17.47
N VAL A 217 -34.80 -23.28 -17.67
CA VAL A 217 -34.03 -22.05 -17.42
C VAL A 217 -33.69 -21.92 -15.94
N LYS A 218 -34.66 -22.17 -15.04
CA LYS A 218 -34.43 -22.13 -13.59
C LYS A 218 -33.35 -23.11 -13.16
N GLU A 219 -33.37 -24.34 -13.68
CA GLU A 219 -32.35 -25.35 -13.41
C GLU A 219 -30.96 -24.93 -13.93
N LEU A 220 -30.89 -24.35 -15.14
CA LEU A 220 -29.65 -23.80 -15.69
C LEU A 220 -29.05 -22.73 -14.77
N LEU A 221 -29.88 -21.78 -14.32
CA LEU A 221 -29.45 -20.69 -13.44
C LEU A 221 -28.99 -21.23 -12.07
N LEU A 222 -29.77 -22.11 -11.44
CA LEU A 222 -29.40 -22.75 -10.17
C LEU A 222 -28.10 -23.55 -10.28
N LYS A 223 -27.89 -24.26 -11.39
CA LYS A 223 -26.64 -25.00 -11.63
C LYS A 223 -25.43 -24.08 -11.68
N LYS A 224 -25.54 -22.91 -12.32
CA LYS A 224 -24.46 -21.91 -12.35
C LYS A 224 -24.19 -21.33 -10.97
N ILE A 225 -25.24 -20.99 -10.23
CA ILE A 225 -25.13 -20.50 -8.84
C ILE A 225 -24.41 -21.52 -7.96
N ASN A 226 -24.88 -22.77 -7.96
CA ASN A 226 -24.30 -23.84 -7.14
C ASN A 226 -22.85 -24.15 -7.53
N SER A 227 -22.54 -24.19 -8.82
CA SER A 227 -21.17 -24.40 -9.31
C SER A 227 -20.22 -23.31 -8.79
N GLU A 228 -20.71 -22.09 -8.60
CA GLU A 228 -19.89 -20.98 -8.12
C GLU A 228 -19.79 -20.94 -6.59
N LEU A 229 -20.85 -21.33 -5.87
CA LEU A 229 -20.80 -21.57 -4.41
C LEU A 229 -19.83 -22.70 -4.04
N GLU A 230 -19.78 -23.77 -4.82
CA GLU A 230 -18.83 -24.88 -4.61
C GLU A 230 -17.37 -24.44 -4.77
N ARG A 231 -17.12 -23.50 -5.69
CA ARG A 231 -15.78 -22.95 -5.93
C ARG A 231 -15.34 -21.95 -4.87
N ASN A 232 -16.28 -21.25 -4.24
CA ASN A 232 -16.02 -20.22 -3.26
C ASN A 232 -16.83 -20.49 -1.99
N GLN A 233 -16.27 -21.31 -1.09
CA GLN A 233 -16.91 -21.75 0.15
C GLN A 233 -17.25 -20.62 1.14
N GLU A 234 -16.71 -19.41 0.93
CA GLU A 234 -17.01 -18.21 1.73
C GLU A 234 -18.23 -17.42 1.21
N LEU A 235 -18.82 -17.80 0.07
CA LEU A 235 -19.97 -17.12 -0.51
C LEU A 235 -21.29 -17.58 0.13
N ASP A 236 -22.11 -16.60 0.48
CA ASP A 236 -23.50 -16.79 0.89
C ASP A 236 -24.42 -16.65 -0.33
N TYR A 237 -25.45 -17.50 -0.41
CA TYR A 237 -26.44 -17.49 -1.50
C TYR A 237 -27.10 -16.11 -1.64
N ASP A 238 -27.33 -15.41 -0.53
CA ASP A 238 -27.98 -14.10 -0.48
C ASP A 238 -27.18 -12.98 -1.16
N ARG A 239 -25.88 -13.22 -1.41
CA ARG A 239 -25.00 -12.25 -2.08
C ARG A 239 -24.86 -12.52 -3.56
N ILE A 240 -25.41 -13.62 -4.07
CA ILE A 240 -25.28 -13.95 -5.50
C ILE A 240 -26.25 -13.13 -6.32
N VAL A 241 -25.72 -12.47 -7.34
CA VAL A 241 -26.50 -11.70 -8.30
C VAL A 241 -26.26 -12.28 -9.69
N LEU A 242 -27.33 -12.58 -10.43
CA LEU A 242 -27.20 -13.04 -11.81
C LEU A 242 -26.97 -11.84 -12.72
N SER A 243 -25.82 -11.80 -13.39
CA SER A 243 -25.54 -10.80 -14.41
C SER A 243 -25.82 -11.41 -15.79
N ILE A 244 -26.98 -11.08 -16.37
CA ILE A 244 -27.36 -11.53 -17.72
C ILE A 244 -26.76 -10.58 -18.77
N LYS A 245 -25.94 -11.10 -19.70
CA LYS A 245 -25.24 -10.31 -20.73
C LYS A 245 -25.60 -10.80 -22.14
N ASP A 246 -25.69 -9.89 -23.10
CA ASP A 246 -26.07 -10.19 -24.49
C ASP A 246 -24.97 -10.84 -25.35
N GLU A 247 -23.74 -10.98 -24.84
CA GLU A 247 -22.55 -11.52 -25.58
C GLU A 247 -22.27 -13.03 -25.37
#